data_AF-A0A7C9BH96-F1
#
_entry.id   AF-A0A7C9BH96-F1
#
_cell.length_a   1.000
_cell.length_b   1.000
_cell.length_c   1.000
_cell.angle_alpha   90.00
_cell.angle_beta   90.00
_cell.angle_gamma   90.00
#
_symmetry.space_group_name_H-M   'P 1'
#
loop_
_entity.id
_entity.type
_entity.pdbx_description
1 polymer ?
#
loop_
_entity_poly.entity_id
_entity_poly.type
_entity_poly.pdbx_seq_one_letter_code
_entity_poly.pdbx_strand_id
1 'polypeptide(L)' 'MYTSISGVYENGKLTLLEAPPTQKKAKVIITFIEDEDNITSQRKLGGLEGKITLPDDFNEPLDDLKDYMF' A
#
# COMPACT_ATOMS: atom_id res chain seq x y z
N MET A 1 -30.58 -2.73 -16.59
CA MET A 1 -29.33 -3.23 -15.98
C MET A 1 -28.35 -2.07 -15.96
N TYR A 2 -27.76 -1.77 -14.81
CA TYR A 2 -26.71 -0.74 -14.71
C TYR A 2 -25.35 -1.37 -15.02
N THR A 3 -24.49 -0.63 -15.69
CA THR A 3 -23.14 -1.08 -16.06
C THR A 3 -22.17 0.03 -15.66
N SER A 4 -21.09 -0.35 -15.01
CA SER A 4 -19.98 0.55 -14.69
C SER A 4 -18.88 0.30 -15.70
N ILE A 5 -18.36 1.38 -16.28
CA ILE A 5 -17.28 1.33 -17.26
C ILE A 5 -16.14 2.17 -16.72
N SER A 6 -14.94 1.61 -16.72
CA SER A 6 -13.74 2.31 -16.30
C SER A 6 -13.29 3.31 -17.36
N GLY A 7 -12.81 4.46 -16.90
CA GLY A 7 -12.35 5.54 -17.75
C GLY A 7 -11.36 6.42 -17.02
N VAL A 8 -10.58 7.17 -17.79
CA VAL A 8 -9.65 8.17 -17.27
C VAL A 8 -10.28 9.54 -17.44
N TYR A 9 -10.33 10.31 -16.35
CA TYR A 9 -10.75 11.71 -16.38
C TYR A 9 -9.51 12.60 -16.31
N GLU A 10 -9.31 13.42 -17.32
CA GLU A 10 -8.19 14.37 -17.38
C GLU A 10 -8.66 15.68 -18.02
N ASN A 11 -8.35 16.82 -17.37
CA ASN A 11 -8.62 18.16 -17.91
C ASN A 11 -10.07 18.38 -18.40
N GLY A 12 -11.07 17.86 -17.69
CA GLY A 12 -12.48 18.00 -18.07
C GLY A 12 -12.96 17.00 -19.12
N LYS A 13 -12.10 16.11 -19.62
CA LYS A 13 -12.42 15.09 -20.62
C LYS A 13 -12.38 13.70 -19.98
N LEU A 14 -13.51 12.98 -20.09
CA LEU A 14 -13.59 11.56 -19.74
C LEU A 14 -13.28 10.71 -21.00
N THR A 15 -12.27 9.84 -20.90
CA THR A 15 -11.93 8.86 -21.94
C THR A 15 -12.26 7.47 -21.43
N LEU A 16 -13.20 6.78 -22.07
CA LEU A 16 -13.56 5.41 -21.70
C LEU A 16 -12.45 4.46 -22.15
N LEU A 17 -12.10 3.50 -21.29
CA LEU A 17 -11.11 2.46 -21.61
C LEU A 17 -11.73 1.31 -22.41
N GLU A 18 -13.05 1.17 -22.34
CA GLU A 18 -13.80 0.10 -23.00
C GLU A 18 -14.98 0.67 -23.79
N ALA A 19 -15.42 -0.09 -24.81
CA ALA A 19 -16.57 0.28 -25.60
C ALA A 19 -17.87 0.13 -24.78
N PRO A 20 -18.71 1.17 -24.67
CA PRO A 20 -19.95 1.07 -23.94
C PRO A 20 -20.94 0.13 -24.66
N PRO A 21 -21.81 -0.58 -23.92
CA PRO A 21 -22.76 -1.53 -24.50
C PRO A 21 -23.89 -0.87 -25.30
N THR A 22 -23.96 0.46 -25.30
CA THR A 22 -24.95 1.24 -26.05
C THR A 22 -24.26 2.25 -26.96
N GLN A 23 -24.74 2.33 -28.20
CA GLN A 23 -24.32 3.36 -29.17
C GLN A 23 -25.28 4.56 -29.19
N LYS A 24 -26.36 4.52 -28.41
CA LYS A 24 -27.38 5.58 -28.35
C LYS A 24 -27.06 6.58 -27.25
N LYS A 25 -27.50 7.83 -27.42
CA LYS A 25 -27.40 8.87 -26.39
C LYS A 25 -28.06 8.40 -25.10
N ALA A 26 -27.32 8.42 -24.01
CA ALA A 26 -27.78 7.99 -22.69
C ALA A 26 -27.34 9.00 -21.61
N LYS A 27 -28.10 9.08 -20.52
CA LYS A 27 -27.70 9.83 -19.32
C LYS A 27 -26.72 8.96 -18.52
N VAL A 28 -25.59 9.53 -18.13
CA VAL A 28 -24.54 8.83 -17.37
C VAL A 28 -24.31 9.52 -16.02
N ILE A 29 -23.89 8.73 -15.04
CA ILE A 29 -23.40 9.21 -13.74
C ILE A 29 -21.92 8.82 -13.68
N ILE A 30 -21.06 9.77 -13.35
CA ILE A 30 -19.62 9.57 -13.24
C ILE A 30 -19.30 9.51 -11.75
N THR A 31 -18.71 8.41 -11.31
CA THR A 31 -18.21 8.24 -9.94
C THR A 31 -16.69 8.31 -9.98
N PHE A 32 -16.13 9.28 -9.25
CA PHE A 32 -14.69 9.37 -9.04
C PHE A 32 -14.31 8.44 -7.90
N ILE A 33 -13.38 7.53 -8.16
CA ILE A 33 -12.78 6.69 -7.14
C ILE A 33 -11.46 7.38 -6.79
N GLU A 34 -11.40 7.96 -5.60
CA GLU A 34 -10.16 8.45 -5.04
C GLU A 34 -9.43 7.22 -4.48
N ASP A 35 -8.33 6.84 -5.12
CA ASP A 35 -7.37 5.99 -4.42
C ASP A 35 -6.82 6.87 -3.30
N GLU A 36 -7.07 6.47 -2.04
CA GLU A 36 -6.26 6.98 -0.94
C GLU A 36 -4.84 6.56 -1.28
N ASP A 37 -4.07 7.48 -1.87
CA ASP A 37 -2.63 7.39 -1.96
C ASP A 37 -2.20 6.96 -0.57
N ASN A 38 -1.84 5.70 -0.42
CA ASN A 38 -1.29 5.21 0.82
C ASN A 38 0.05 5.92 0.88
N ILE A 39 0.05 7.11 1.48
CA ILE A 39 1.24 7.86 1.84
C ILE A 39 1.93 6.96 2.84
N THR A 40 2.68 5.99 2.31
CA THR A 40 3.57 5.16 3.07
C THR A 40 4.57 6.13 3.61
N SER A 41 4.35 6.56 4.86
CA SER A 41 5.25 7.43 5.60
C SER A 41 6.65 6.89 5.36
N GLN A 42 7.48 7.68 4.66
CA GLN A 42 8.83 7.28 4.32
C GLN A 42 9.56 7.02 5.63
N ARG A 43 9.69 5.74 6.01
CA ARG A 43 10.37 5.36 7.23
C ARG A 43 11.83 5.77 7.08
N LYS A 44 12.33 6.58 8.01
CA LYS A 44 13.75 6.95 8.03
C LYS A 44 14.59 5.69 8.29
N LEU A 45 15.48 5.37 7.36
CA LEU A 45 16.52 4.36 7.58
C LEU A 45 17.35 4.77 8.80
N GLY A 46 17.71 3.81 9.64
CA GLY A 46 18.49 4.08 10.85
C GLY A 46 17.74 4.81 11.98
N GLY A 47 16.40 4.88 11.96
CA GLY A 47 15.63 5.56 13.02
C GLY A 47 15.80 5.02 14.45
N LEU A 48 16.45 3.85 14.59
CA LEU A 48 16.78 3.19 15.86
C LEU A 48 18.28 3.24 16.19
N GLU A 49 19.11 3.87 15.35
CA GLU A 49 20.55 4.03 15.59
C GLU A 49 20.78 4.72 16.95
N GLY A 50 21.60 4.08 17.80
CA GLY A 50 21.91 4.57 19.14
C GLY A 50 20.77 4.47 20.16
N LYS A 51 19.58 3.95 19.79
CA LYS A 51 18.45 3.76 20.72
C LYS A 51 18.37 2.37 21.33
N ILE A 52 19.11 1.43 20.78
CA ILE A 52 19.17 0.04 21.24
C ILE A 52 20.63 -0.26 21.56
N THR A 53 20.86 -0.78 22.76
CA THR A 53 22.17 -1.22 23.23
C THR A 53 22.18 -2.74 23.32
N LEU A 54 23.27 -3.35 22.86
CA LEU A 54 23.50 -4.77 23.06
C LEU A 54 23.94 -4.97 24.52
N PRO A 55 23.30 -5.88 25.29
CA PRO A 55 23.79 -6.25 26.61
C PRO A 55 25.20 -6.85 26.54
N ASP A 56 26.01 -6.62 27.57
CA ASP A 56 27.39 -7.13 27.63
C ASP A 56 27.44 -8.67 27.66
N ASP A 57 26.37 -9.30 28.15
CA ASP A 57 26.18 -10.74 28.29
C ASP A 57 25.46 -11.39 27.10
N PHE A 58 25.28 -10.67 25.98
CA PHE A 58 24.51 -11.18 24.83
C PHE A 58 25.01 -12.53 24.28
N ASN A 59 26.31 -12.79 24.39
CA ASN A 59 26.91 -14.04 23.91
C ASN A 59 26.99 -15.13 25.00
N GLU A 60 26.57 -14.83 26.23
CA GLU A 60 26.58 -15.83 27.28
C GLU A 60 25.47 -16.87 27.03
N PRO A 61 25.74 -18.17 27.29
CA PRO A 61 24.72 -19.20 27.17
C PRO A 61 23.53 -18.89 28.09
N LEU A 62 22.32 -18.99 27.52
CA LEU A 62 21.11 -18.99 28.34
C LEU A 62 21.19 -20.13 29.36
N ASP A 63 20.70 -19.88 30.58
CA ASP A 63 20.79 -20.85 31.69
C ASP A 63 20.26 -22.23 31.28
N ASP A 64 19.15 -22.29 30.57
CA ASP A 64 18.51 -23.53 30.11
C ASP A 64 19.28 -24.25 28.98
N LEU A 65 20.23 -23.57 28.34
CA LEU A 65 21.00 -24.07 27.19
C LEU A 65 22.48 -24.29 27.50
N LYS A 66 22.93 -24.01 28.74
CA LYS A 66 24.33 -24.17 29.18
C LYS A 66 24.85 -25.59 28.94
N ASP A 67 24.01 -26.58 29.19
CA ASP A 67 24.35 -28.01 29.04
C ASP A 67 24.53 -28.46 27.59
N TYR A 68 24.34 -27.58 26.60
CA TYR A 68 24.46 -27.89 25.18
C TYR A 68 25.58 -27.10 24.48
N MET A 69 26.29 -26.21 25.19
CA MET A 69 27.29 -25.28 24.64
C MET A 69 28.75 -25.75 24.89
N PHE A 70 29.00 -27.06 24.80
CA PHE A 70 30.33 -27.69 24.99
C PHE A 70 31.31 -27.44 23.83
#